data_AF-A0A9X2BHS3-F1
#
_entry.id   AF-A0A9X2BHS3-F1
#
_cell.length_a   1.000
_cell.length_b   1.000
_cell.length_c   1.000
_cell.angle_alpha   90.00
_cell.angle_beta   90.00
_cell.angle_gamma   90.00
#
_symmetry.space_group_name_H-M   'P 1'
#
loop_
_entity.id
_entity.type
_entity.pdbx_description
1 polymer ?
#
loop_
_entity_poly.entity_id
_entity_poly.type
_entity_poly.pdbx_seq_one_letter_code
_entity_poly.pdbx_strand_id
1 'polypeptide(L)' 'MYGEKWENGLTLYILNCHQIHHRGQMTVLMRLAGLKVPGVYGPSIEEMEARNTIQQSN' A
#
# COMPACT_ATOMS: atom_id res chain seq x y z
N MET A 1 20.83 9.75 -11.35
CA MET A 1 20.07 8.58 -11.83
C MET A 1 20.20 8.53 -13.35
N TYR A 2 20.34 7.34 -13.95
CA TYR A 2 20.45 7.19 -15.43
C TYR A 2 21.52 8.07 -16.09
N GLY A 3 22.74 8.07 -15.54
CA GLY A 3 23.87 8.87 -16.05
C GLY A 3 23.97 10.28 -15.47
N GLU A 4 22.89 10.81 -14.88
CA GLU A 4 22.90 12.13 -14.25
C GLU A 4 23.25 12.06 -12.75
N LYS A 5 23.83 13.14 -12.20
CA LYS A 5 23.99 13.28 -10.74
C LYS A 5 22.75 13.97 -10.17
N TRP A 6 22.06 13.28 -9.27
CA TRP A 6 20.85 13.81 -8.63
C TRP A 6 21.13 14.07 -7.15
N GLU A 7 20.48 15.09 -6.58
CA GLU A 7 20.52 15.31 -5.14
C GLU A 7 19.95 14.10 -4.39
N ASN A 8 20.54 13.76 -3.24
CA ASN A 8 20.15 12.58 -2.46
C ASN A 8 18.68 12.66 -2.02
N GLY A 9 18.25 13.83 -1.54
CA GLY A 9 16.87 14.05 -1.12
C GLY A 9 15.87 13.89 -2.26
N LEU A 10 16.21 14.40 -3.45
CA LEU A 10 15.39 14.26 -4.66
C LEU A 10 15.28 12.79 -5.08
N THR A 11 16.41 12.07 -5.08
CA THR A 11 16.46 10.66 -5.45
C THR A 11 15.58 9.82 -4.51
N LEU A 12 15.72 10.02 -3.20
CA LEU A 12 14.90 9.33 -2.20
C LEU A 12 13.42 9.62 -2.37
N TYR A 13 13.06 10.89 -2.57
CA TYR A 13 11.68 11.32 -2.76
C TYR A 13 11.04 10.62 -3.97
N ILE A 14 11.71 10.65 -5.12
CA ILE A 14 11.22 10.03 -6.36
C ILE A 14 11.03 8.52 -6.18
N LEU A 15 12.01 7.83 -5.59
CA LEU A 15 11.91 6.39 -5.34
C LEU A 15 10.76 6.07 -4.38
N ASN A 16 10.59 6.85 -3.31
CA ASN A 16 9.49 6.64 -2.37
C ASN A 16 8.12 6.82 -3.05
N CYS A 17 7.92 7.91 -3.80
CA CYS A 17 6.68 8.13 -4.55
C CYS A 17 6.41 7.03 -5.58
N HIS A 18 7.44 6.55 -6.27
CA HIS A 18 7.32 5.47 -7.24
C HIS A 18 6.88 4.15 -6.58
N GLN A 19 7.45 3.82 -5.42
CA GLN A 19 7.03 2.64 -4.64
C GLN A 19 5.61 2.78 -4.13
N ILE A 20 5.20 3.96 -3.64
CA ILE A 20 3.83 4.24 -3.21
C ILE A 20 2.83 4.01 -4.36
N HIS A 21 3.15 4.50 -5.56
CA HIS A 21 2.34 4.35 -6.77
C HIS A 21 2.13 2.87 -7.14
N HIS A 22 3.21 2.11 -7.28
CA HIS A 22 3.13 0.69 -7.64
C HIS A 22 2.47 -0.15 -6.55
N ARG A 23 2.63 0.23 -5.29
CA ARG A 23 1.90 -0.42 -4.18
C ARG A 23 0.39 -0.23 -4.31
N GLY A 24 -0.06 0.97 -4.68
CA GLY A 24 -1.47 1.23 -4.96
C GLY A 24 -1.99 0.37 -6.12
N GLN A 25 -1.21 0.21 -7.19
CA GLN A 25 -1.58 -0.68 -8.30
C GLN A 25 -1.70 -2.14 -7.83
N MET A 26 -0.78 -2.62 -6.99
CA MET A 26 -0.82 -3.98 -6.46
C MET A 26 -2.08 -4.24 -5.62
N THR A 27 -2.53 -3.29 -4.78
CA THR A 27 -3.75 -3.49 -3.99
C THR A 27 -5.00 -3.63 -4.84
N VAL A 28 -5.06 -3.00 -6.02
CA VAL A 28 -6.15 -3.19 -6.99
C VAL A 28 -6.09 -4.59 -7.61
N LEU A 29 -4.91 -5.02 -8.06
CA LEU A 29 -4.72 -6.35 -8.66
C LEU A 29 -5.06 -7.47 -7.67
N MET A 30 -4.67 -7.32 -6.40
CA MET A 30 -5.02 -8.26 -5.34
C MET A 30 -6.55 -8.41 -5.20
N ARG A 31 -7.30 -7.31 -5.23
CA ARG A 31 -8.78 -7.36 -5.19
C ARG A 31 -9.38 -8.08 -6.38
N LEU A 32 -8.89 -7.78 -7.58
CA LEU A 32 -9.33 -8.45 -8.79
C LEU A 32 -9.02 -9.96 -8.78
N ALA A 33 -7.95 -10.36 -8.10
CA ALA A 33 -7.59 -11.76 -7.89
C ALA A 33 -8.30 -12.42 -6.69
N GLY A 34 -9.20 -11.71 -5.98
CA GLY A 34 -9.88 -12.22 -4.79
C GLY A 34 -8.98 -12.44 -3.57
N LEU A 35 -7.80 -11.81 -3.55
CA LEU A 35 -6.84 -11.89 -2.44
C LEU A 35 -7.15 -10.85 -1.36
N LYS A 36 -6.83 -11.17 -0.11
CA LYS A 36 -6.94 -10.22 1.01
C LYS A 36 -5.95 -9.09 0.85
N VAL A 37 -6.43 -7.85 0.83
CA VAL A 37 -5.58 -6.67 0.78
C VAL A 37 -5.10 -6.28 2.18
N PRO A 38 -3.78 -6.16 2.41
CA PRO A 38 -3.24 -5.71 3.69
C PRO A 38 -3.47 -4.21 3.89
N GLY A 39 -3.72 -3.81 5.14
CA GLY A 39 -3.83 -2.40 5.52
C GLY A 39 -2.48 -1.67 5.57
N VAL A 40 -1.99 -1.20 4.42
CA VAL A 40 -0.65 -0.57 4.35
C VAL A 40 -0.62 0.89 4.81
N TYR A 41 -1.68 1.67 4.52
CA TYR A 41 -1.76 3.09 4.89
C TYR A 41 -2.83 3.33 5.97
N GLY A 42 -3.05 2.32 6.80
CA GLY A 42 -4.20 2.16 7.67
C GLY A 42 -4.94 0.87 7.35
N PRO A 43 -5.83 0.42 8.24
CA PRO A 43 -6.54 -0.85 8.09
C PRO A 43 -7.29 -0.92 6.75
N SER A 44 -7.23 -2.06 6.07
CA SER A 44 -8.08 -2.30 4.91
C SER A 44 -9.54 -2.48 5.35
N ILE A 45 -10.49 -2.37 4.41
CA ILE A 45 -11.92 -2.57 4.72
C ILE A 45 -12.13 -3.97 5.29
N GLU A 46 -11.47 -4.95 4.68
CA GLU A 46 -11.49 -6.35 5.05
C GLU A 46 -10.98 -6.55 6.50
N GLU A 47 -9.93 -5.84 6.90
CA GLU A 47 -9.41 -5.85 8.27
C GLU A 47 -10.31 -5.09 9.26
N MET A 48 -10.99 -4.03 8.82
CA MET A 48 -11.97 -3.32 9.65
C MET A 48 -13.18 -4.19 9.95
N GLU A 49 -13.74 -4.85 8.94
CA GLU A 49 -14.86 -5.78 9.08
C GLU A 49 -14.50 -6.94 10.01
N ALA A 50 -13.33 -7.56 9.83
CA ALA A 50 -12.86 -8.62 10.70
C ALA A 50 -12.72 -8.19 12.17
N ARG A 51 -12.36 -6.92 12.45
CA ARG A 51 -12.32 -6.41 13.83
C ARG A 51 -13.72 -6.16 14.39
N ASN A 52 -14.64 -5.65 13.58
CA ASN A 52 -16.01 -5.38 14.00
C ASN A 52 -16.78 -6.67 14.35
N THR A 53 -16.56 -7.76 13.60
CA THR A 53 -17.19 -9.06 13.91
C THR A 53 -16.72 -9.62 15.25
N ILE A 54 -15.42 -9.50 15.56
CA ILE A 54 -14.85 -9.90 16.86
C ILE A 54 -15.44 -9.05 18.01
N GLN A 55 -15.65 -7.76 17.79
CA GLN A 55 -16.20 -6.86 18.80
C GLN A 55 -17.67 -7.17 19.11
N GLN A 56 -18.46 -7.63 18.12
CA GLN A 56 -19.88 -7.97 18.31
C GLN A 56 -20.11 -9.34 18.96
N SER A 57 -19.09 -10.21 18.98
CA SER A 57 -19.14 -11.52 19.64
C SER A 57 -18.77 -11.50 21.13
N ASN A 58 -18.41 -10.33 21.67
CA ASN A 58 -18.09 -10.09 23.08
C ASN A 58 -19.16 -9.24 23.75
#